data_AF-A0A1H1Z7U0-F1
#
_entry.id   AF-A0A1H1Z7U0-F1
#
_cell.length_a   1.000
_cell.length_b   1.000
_cell.length_c   1.000
_cell.angle_alpha   90.00
_cell.angle_beta   90.00
_cell.angle_gamma   90.00
#
_symmetry.space_group_name_H-M   'P 1'
#
loop_
_entity.id
_entity.type
_entity.pdbx_description
1 polymer ?
#
loop_
_entity_poly.entity_id
_entity_poly.type
_entity_poly.pdbx_seq_one_letter_code
_entity_poly.pdbx_strand_id
1 'polypeptide(L)'
;MAGELWSFRLTIRPIRSKLRATQPLPWVIRDEIGMTGTKYTCKGDYGCGLAQCVACSVLIDGVVARSCVILIAGIYGRKITTIEAIDQDDVGQRVVASWVKHQVAQCGYGQFGKVIAARNRSGNALTPRSG
;
A
#
# COMPACT_ATOMS: atom_id res chain seq x y z
N MET A 1 -0.45 -24.20 -3.99
CA MET A 1 0.72 -23.91 -3.12
C MET A 1 0.43 -22.58 -2.43
N ALA A 2 0.13 -22.61 -1.13
CA ALA A 2 -0.25 -21.41 -0.38
C ALA A 2 0.97 -20.49 -0.28
N GLY A 3 1.01 -19.47 -1.14
CA GLY A 3 2.06 -18.46 -1.11
C GLY A 3 1.99 -17.72 0.22
N GLU A 4 3.12 -17.64 0.93
CA GLU A 4 3.24 -16.84 2.14
C GLU A 4 2.70 -15.44 1.88
N LEU A 5 1.63 -15.08 2.60
CA LEU A 5 1.16 -13.70 2.70
C LEU A 5 2.37 -12.83 3.05
N TRP A 6 2.85 -12.00 2.12
CA TRP A 6 3.88 -10.99 2.42
C TRP A 6 3.26 -9.84 3.21
N SER A 7 2.64 -10.16 4.34
CA SER A 7 2.30 -9.22 5.37
C SER A 7 3.45 -9.19 6.34
N PHE A 8 4.28 -8.15 6.25
CA PHE A 8 5.28 -7.94 7.27
C PHE A 8 4.62 -7.20 8.44
N ARG A 9 4.76 -7.77 9.63
CA ARG A 9 4.64 -6.97 10.85
C ARG A 9 5.91 -6.14 10.89
N LEU A 10 5.78 -4.81 10.85
CA LEU A 10 6.93 -3.95 11.07
C LEU A 10 7.32 -4.06 12.55
N THR A 11 8.08 -5.10 12.86
CA THR A 11 8.74 -5.25 14.14
C THR A 11 10.04 -4.51 13.97
N ILE A 12 10.08 -3.24 14.38
CA ILE A 12 11.33 -2.48 14.46
C ILE A 12 12.14 -3.09 15.61
N ARG A 13 12.69 -4.29 15.42
CA ARG A 13 13.93 -4.65 16.09
C ARG A 13 14.96 -3.64 15.60
N PRO A 14 16.04 -3.36 16.36
CA PRO A 14 17.11 -2.53 15.85
C PRO A 14 17.74 -3.23 14.64
N ILE A 15 17.15 -3.00 13.46
CA ILE A 15 17.80 -3.21 12.18
C ILE A 15 18.99 -2.27 12.26
N ARG A 16 20.19 -2.81 12.07
CA ARG A 16 21.45 -2.06 12.16
C ARG A 16 21.54 -0.87 11.19
N SER A 17 20.51 -0.59 10.39
CA SER A 17 20.41 0.58 9.52
C SER A 17 19.76 1.75 10.27
N LYS A 18 20.22 2.96 9.95
CA LYS A 18 19.92 4.25 10.60
C LYS A 18 18.47 4.70 10.36
N LEU A 19 17.48 3.91 10.80
CA LEU A 19 16.08 4.32 10.75
C LEU A 19 15.83 5.40 11.79
N ARG A 20 15.48 6.61 11.35
CA ARG A 20 15.02 7.68 12.26
C ARG A 20 13.53 7.49 12.47
N ALA A 21 13.09 7.59 13.72
CA ALA A 21 11.67 7.53 14.10
C ALA A 21 10.79 8.53 13.30
N THR A 22 11.38 9.62 12.82
CA THR A 22 10.77 10.68 12.00
C THR A 22 10.78 10.41 10.50
N GLN A 23 11.30 9.27 10.04
CA GLN A 23 11.24 8.94 8.62
C GLN A 23 9.81 8.52 8.22
N PRO A 24 9.33 8.97 7.04
CA PRO A 24 8.06 8.52 6.49
C PRO A 24 8.10 7.01 6.15
N LEU A 25 7.03 6.30 6.47
CA LEU A 25 6.83 4.88 6.17
C LEU A 25 7.21 4.46 4.73
N PRO A 26 6.79 5.15 3.67
CA PRO A 26 7.08 4.73 2.30
C PRO A 26 8.56 4.77 1.95
N TRP A 27 9.37 5.54 2.68
CA TRP A 27 10.83 5.49 2.54
C TRP A 27 11.37 4.13 3.00
N VAL A 28 10.92 3.62 4.15
CA VAL A 28 11.32 2.30 4.64
C VAL A 28 10.83 1.19 3.73
N ILE A 29 9.57 1.26 3.29
CA ILE A 29 8.99 0.24 2.40
C ILE A 29 9.81 0.10 1.12
N ARG A 30 10.27 1.22 0.55
CA ARG A 30 10.98 1.20 -0.74
C ARG A 30 12.48 0.99 -0.60
N ASP A 31 13.12 1.76 0.26
CA ASP A 31 14.59 1.89 0.29
C ASP A 31 15.23 0.84 1.20
N GLU A 32 14.50 0.38 2.23
CA GLU A 32 15.02 -0.61 3.20
C GLU A 32 14.43 -2.01 2.97
N ILE A 33 13.16 -2.10 2.57
CA ILE A 33 12.46 -3.37 2.32
C ILE A 33 12.43 -3.73 0.82
N GLY A 34 12.66 -2.77 -0.09
CA GLY A 34 12.71 -3.03 -1.54
C GLY A 34 11.35 -3.15 -2.23
N MET A 35 10.25 -2.85 -1.54
CA MET A 35 8.89 -2.91 -2.08
C MET A 35 8.53 -1.60 -2.82
N THR A 36 8.73 -1.59 -4.13
CA THR A 36 8.69 -0.37 -4.96
C THR A 36 7.33 -0.06 -5.62
N GLY A 37 6.33 -0.92 -5.43
CA GLY A 37 4.96 -0.72 -5.86
C GLY A 37 4.28 0.40 -5.10
N THR A 38 4.53 0.50 -3.79
CA THR A 38 4.15 1.66 -2.97
C THR A 38 4.97 2.88 -3.40
N LYS A 39 4.35 3.92 -3.97
CA LYS A 39 5.08 5.10 -4.45
C LYS A 39 5.32 6.08 -3.31
N TYR A 40 6.59 6.48 -3.14
CA TYR A 40 6.99 7.55 -2.22
C TYR A 40 7.06 8.88 -2.95
N THR A 41 6.80 9.96 -2.21
CA THR A 41 6.62 11.32 -2.72
C THR A 41 7.71 12.24 -2.19
N CYS A 42 8.99 11.91 -2.33
CA CYS A 42 10.07 12.88 -2.04
C CYS A 42 11.25 12.84 -3.03
N LYS A 43 11.13 12.15 -4.17
CA LYS A 43 12.12 12.23 -5.26
C LYS A 43 11.41 12.13 -6.61
N GLY A 44 11.05 13.28 -7.20
CA GLY A 44 10.48 13.37 -8.56
C GLY A 44 8.96 13.28 -8.66
N ASP A 45 8.32 14.46 -8.63
CA ASP A 45 7.23 14.96 -9.49
C ASP A 45 5.91 14.21 -9.75
N TYR A 46 5.53 13.14 -9.05
CA TYR A 46 4.22 12.52 -9.33
C TYR A 46 3.36 12.09 -8.13
N GLY A 47 3.69 12.51 -6.90
CA GLY A 47 2.79 12.34 -5.76
C GLY A 47 2.86 13.49 -4.76
N CYS A 48 1.77 13.72 -4.05
CA CYS A 48 1.54 14.99 -3.33
C CYS A 48 2.34 15.18 -2.03
N GLY A 49 2.80 14.13 -1.35
CA GLY A 49 3.41 14.24 0.00
C GLY A 49 2.50 14.75 1.12
N LEU A 50 1.29 15.19 0.79
CA LEU A 50 0.34 15.89 1.68
C LEU A 50 -0.93 15.07 1.93
N ALA A 51 -0.88 13.74 1.73
CA ALA A 51 -2.02 12.82 1.84
C ALA A 51 -3.22 13.11 0.90
N GLN A 52 -3.10 14.02 -0.07
CA GLN A 52 -4.14 14.38 -1.03
C GLN A 52 -4.32 13.34 -2.16
N CYS A 53 -3.23 12.72 -2.59
CA CYS A 53 -3.24 11.69 -3.64
C CYS A 53 -3.30 10.28 -3.05
N VAL A 54 -3.69 9.31 -3.89
CA VAL A 54 -3.84 7.91 -3.47
C VAL A 54 -2.64 7.02 -3.77
N ALA A 55 -1.58 7.53 -4.40
CA ALA A 55 -0.47 6.71 -4.90
C ALA A 55 0.33 5.98 -3.81
N CYS A 56 0.39 6.54 -2.60
CA CYS A 56 1.12 5.99 -1.45
C CYS A 56 0.24 5.10 -0.54
N SER A 57 -0.91 4.64 -1.03
CA SER A 57 -1.85 3.86 -0.20
C SER A 57 -1.28 2.51 0.18
N VAL A 58 -1.41 2.19 1.46
CA VAL A 58 -1.13 0.89 2.04
C VAL A 58 -2.31 0.51 2.93
N LEU A 59 -2.44 -0.77 3.26
CA LEU A 59 -3.32 -1.20 4.35
C LEU A 59 -2.47 -1.28 5.62
N ILE A 60 -2.99 -0.73 6.70
CA ILE A 60 -2.42 -0.93 8.02
C ILE A 60 -3.52 -1.50 8.92
N ASP A 61 -3.28 -2.72 9.41
CA ASP A 61 -4.28 -3.55 10.11
C ASP A 61 -5.59 -3.70 9.34
N GLY A 62 -5.47 -3.82 8.01
CA GLY A 62 -6.61 -3.98 7.11
C GLY A 62 -7.30 -2.67 6.70
N VAL A 63 -6.92 -1.52 7.26
CA VAL A 63 -7.50 -0.21 6.92
C VAL A 63 -6.59 0.58 5.98
N VAL A 64 -7.16 1.18 4.93
CA VAL A 64 -6.41 2.08 4.03
C VAL A 64 -5.84 3.26 4.78
N ALA A 65 -4.54 3.48 4.60
CA ALA A 65 -3.82 4.62 5.14
C ALA A 65 -2.90 5.24 4.09
N ARG A 66 -2.66 6.55 4.21
CA ARG A 66 -1.72 7.29 3.37
C ARG A 66 -0.33 7.21 3.99
N SER A 67 0.53 6.37 3.43
CA SER A 67 1.84 6.12 4.04
C SER A 67 2.73 7.38 4.06
N CYS A 68 2.56 8.34 3.14
CA CYS A 68 3.42 9.53 3.02
C CYS A 68 3.42 10.47 4.23
N VAL A 69 2.37 10.47 5.06
CA VAL A 69 2.27 11.29 6.27
C VAL A 69 2.41 10.49 7.55
N ILE A 70 2.66 9.18 7.43
CA ILE A 70 2.76 8.27 8.58
C ILE A 70 4.22 8.04 8.90
N LEU A 71 4.60 8.39 10.13
CA LEU A 71 5.93 8.16 10.65
C LEU A 71 6.07 6.72 11.14
N ILE A 72 7.26 6.16 10.98
CA ILE A 72 7.60 4.80 11.41
C ILE A 72 7.34 4.58 12.91
N ALA A 73 7.56 5.61 13.73
CA ALA A 73 7.31 5.54 15.17
C ALA A 73 5.86 5.15 15.52
N GLY A 74 4.88 5.60 14.71
CA GLY A 74 3.45 5.40 14.98
C GLY A 74 2.87 4.09 14.47
N ILE A 75 3.69 3.21 13.89
CA ILE A 75 3.25 1.98 13.23
C ILE A 75 3.96 0.73 13.72
N TYR A 76 4.72 0.84 14.81
CA TYR A 76 5.39 -0.28 15.42
C TYR A 76 4.41 -1.42 15.75
N GLY A 77 4.77 -2.64 15.36
CA GLY A 77 3.99 -3.85 15.67
C GLY A 77 2.70 -4.02 14.87
N ARG A 78 2.38 -3.06 13.98
CA ARG A 78 1.18 -3.11 13.13
C ARG A 78 1.43 -3.93 11.87
N LYS A 79 0.37 -4.53 11.33
CA LYS A 79 0.41 -5.31 10.09
C LYS A 79 0.31 -4.34 8.91
N ILE A 80 1.31 -4.35 8.04
CA ILE A 80 1.32 -3.54 6.83
C ILE A 80 1.14 -4.44 5.62
N THR A 81 0.25 -4.05 4.71
CA THR A 81 0.03 -4.75 3.44
C THR A 81 0.10 -3.74 2.31
N THR A 82 1.01 -4.00 1.38
CA THR A 82 1.28 -3.17 0.21
C THR A 82 0.70 -3.83 -1.04
N ILE A 83 0.85 -3.18 -2.20
CA ILE A 83 0.35 -3.72 -3.47
C ILE A 83 1.00 -5.04 -3.86
N GLU A 84 2.24 -5.28 -3.44
CA GLU A 84 2.98 -6.51 -3.73
C GLU A 84 2.31 -7.76 -3.12
N ALA A 85 1.49 -7.58 -2.08
CA ALA A 85 0.72 -8.65 -1.47
C ALA A 85 -0.69 -8.81 -2.08
N ILE A 86 -1.07 -8.00 -3.07
CA ILE A 86 -2.43 -8.00 -3.65
C ILE A 86 -2.76 -9.31 -4.37
N ASP A 87 -1.75 -9.94 -4.96
CA ASP A 87 -1.89 -11.20 -5.70
C ASP A 87 -2.14 -12.40 -4.78
N GLN A 88 -2.08 -12.22 -3.46
CA GLN A 88 -2.37 -13.24 -2.45
C GLN A 88 -3.68 -12.95 -1.69
N ASP A 89 -4.37 -11.88 -2.07
CA ASP A 89 -5.64 -11.47 -1.48
C ASP A 89 -6.77 -11.68 -2.49
N ASP A 90 -7.71 -12.59 -2.20
CA ASP A 90 -8.79 -12.95 -3.14
C ASP A 90 -9.60 -11.73 -3.63
N VAL A 91 -9.86 -10.78 -2.72
CA VAL A 91 -10.55 -9.53 -3.07
C VAL A 91 -9.68 -8.66 -3.95
N GLY A 92 -8.39 -8.54 -3.61
CA GLY A 92 -7.36 -7.87 -4.39
C GLY A 92 -7.22 -8.40 -5.81
N GLN A 93 -7.12 -9.72 -5.98
CA GLN A 93 -7.07 -10.38 -7.28
C GLN A 93 -8.29 -10.03 -8.15
N ARG A 94 -9.50 -10.05 -7.57
CA ARG A 94 -10.73 -9.66 -8.29
C ARG A 94 -10.71 -8.20 -8.71
N VAL A 95 -10.21 -7.32 -7.86
CA VAL A 95 -10.05 -5.89 -8.18
C VAL A 95 -9.05 -5.71 -9.31
N VAL A 96 -7.88 -6.37 -9.25
CA VAL A 96 -6.85 -6.32 -10.31
C VAL A 96 -7.41 -6.87 -11.62
N ALA A 97 -8.11 -8.00 -11.60
CA ALA A 97 -8.74 -8.58 -12.79
C ALA A 97 -9.74 -7.62 -13.44
N SER A 98 -10.57 -6.93 -12.63
CA SER A 98 -11.48 -5.89 -13.11
C SER A 98 -10.72 -4.69 -13.69
N TRP A 99 -9.64 -4.26 -13.03
CA TRP A 99 -8.76 -3.18 -13.50
C TRP A 99 -8.18 -3.46 -14.89
N VAL A 100 -7.73 -4.70 -15.12
CA VAL A 100 -7.21 -5.17 -16.42
C VAL A 100 -8.33 -5.26 -17.45
N LYS A 101 -9.46 -5.88 -17.10
CA LYS A 101 -10.62 -6.02 -17.99
C LYS A 101 -11.11 -4.68 -18.54
N HIS A 102 -11.11 -3.65 -17.70
CA HIS A 102 -11.59 -2.31 -18.06
C HIS A 102 -10.48 -1.35 -18.51
N GLN A 103 -9.24 -1.81 -18.66
CA GLN A 103 -8.10 -0.99 -19.11
C GLN A 103 -7.97 0.31 -18.30
N VAL A 104 -8.19 0.24 -16.97
CA VAL A 104 -8.21 1.42 -16.09
C VAL A 104 -6.82 2.06 -15.97
N ALA A 105 -5.77 1.28 -16.20
CA ALA A 105 -4.40 1.74 -16.18
C ALA A 105 -4.01 2.47 -17.47
N GLN A 106 -3.68 3.76 -17.34
CA GLN A 106 -3.04 4.55 -18.39
C GLN A 106 -1.53 4.64 -18.13
N CYS A 107 -1.06 5.63 -17.37
CA CYS A 107 0.35 5.82 -17.04
C CYS A 107 0.88 4.91 -15.91
N GLY A 108 0.05 4.07 -15.30
CA GLY A 108 0.42 3.14 -14.23
C GLY A 108 0.75 3.75 -12.85
N TYR A 109 1.20 5.01 -12.79
CA TYR A 109 1.80 5.61 -11.58
C TYR A 109 0.88 5.57 -10.34
N GLY A 110 -0.39 5.98 -10.50
CA GLY A 110 -1.36 6.00 -9.40
C GLY A 110 -2.16 4.70 -9.24
N GLN A 111 -1.95 3.69 -10.09
CA GLN A 111 -2.87 2.56 -10.19
C GLN A 111 -2.76 1.62 -8.99
N PHE A 112 -1.54 1.34 -8.53
CA PHE A 112 -1.31 0.50 -7.35
C PHE A 112 -2.01 1.04 -6.10
N GLY A 113 -1.90 2.35 -5.86
CA GLY A 113 -2.58 2.99 -4.75
C GLY A 113 -4.11 2.98 -4.87
N LYS A 114 -4.65 3.09 -6.09
CA LYS A 114 -6.09 2.97 -6.37
C LYS A 114 -6.59 1.54 -6.15
N VAL A 115 -5.82 0.53 -6.55
CA VAL A 115 -6.16 -0.88 -6.34
C VAL A 115 -6.24 -1.21 -4.85
N ILE A 116 -5.27 -0.78 -4.05
CA ILE A 116 -5.31 -0.93 -2.58
C ILE A 116 -6.54 -0.26 -1.96
N ALA A 117 -6.86 0.97 -2.41
CA ALA A 117 -8.04 1.69 -1.94
C ALA A 117 -9.36 0.98 -2.32
N ALA A 118 -9.45 0.47 -3.55
CA ALA A 118 -10.60 -0.26 -4.06
C ALA A 118 -10.78 -1.60 -3.33
N ARG A 119 -9.70 -2.36 -3.13
CA ARG A 119 -9.70 -3.60 -2.34
C ARG A 119 -10.30 -3.39 -0.96
N ASN A 120 -9.86 -2.35 -0.25
CA ASN A 120 -10.38 -2.04 1.09
C ASN A 120 -11.88 -1.76 1.09
N ARG A 121 -12.37 -1.05 0.07
CA ARG A 121 -13.81 -0.79 -0.11
C ARG A 121 -14.58 -2.08 -0.39
N SER A 122 -14.06 -2.95 -1.25
CA SER A 122 -14.69 -4.21 -1.63
C SER A 122 -14.77 -5.21 -0.46
N GLY A 123 -13.81 -5.17 0.47
CA GLY A 123 -13.86 -5.96 1.72
C GLY A 123 -14.93 -5.49 2.72
N ASN A 124 -15.42 -4.25 2.58
CA ASN A 124 -16.37 -3.61 3.51
C ASN A 124 -17.78 -3.43 2.91
N ALA A 125 -17.99 -3.83 1.65
CA ALA A 125 -19.20 -3.52 0.88
C ALA A 125 -19.64 -4.70 0.01
N LEU A 126 -19.88 -5.87 0.61
CA LEU A 126 -20.51 -7.02 -0.09
C LEU A 126 -22.02 -6.84 -0.35
N THR A 127 -22.47 -5.61 -0.64
CA THR A 127 -23.78 -5.38 -1.27
C THR A 127 -23.58 -4.58 -2.54
N PRO A 128 -23.82 -5.16 -3.73
CA PRO A 128 -23.90 -4.40 -4.97
C PRO A 128 -24.97 -3.32 -4.81
N ARG A 129 -24.64 -2.04 -5.05
CA ARG A 129 -25.68 -1.06 -5.32
C ARG A 129 -26.15 -1.30 -6.75
N SER A 130 -27.29 -1.97 -6.87
CA SER A 130 -28.10 -1.97 -8.07
C SER A 130 -28.35 -0.52 -8.49
N GLY A 131 -27.78 -0.14 -9.62
CA GLY A 131 -28.07 1.09 -10.35
C GLY A 131 -28.21 0.73 -11.81
#